data_AF-A0A645DTX8-F1
#
_entry.id   AF-A0A645DTX8-F1
#
_cell.length_a   1.000
_cell.length_b   1.000
_cell.length_c   1.000
_cell.angle_alpha   90.00
_cell.angle_beta   90.00
_cell.angle_gamma   90.00
#
_symmetry.space_group_name_H-M   'P 1'
#
loop_
_entity.id
_entity.type
_entity.pdbx_description
1 polymer ?
#
loop_
_entity_poly.entity_id
_entity_poly.type
_entity_poly.pdbx_seq_one_letter_code
_entity_poly.pdbx_strand_id
1 'polypeptide(L)'
;MLTVNTQIVVEVEDPDESAATQQNLADRLAELIGRRWRSRGIGDQVRVDQIWQTVRDTPNVRLTRQVLVEGVYDEDGVTRSVPLEKGRVIPYATVRSGSHRIQID
;
A
#
# COMPACT_ATOMS: atom_id res chain seq x y z
N MET A 1 -9.66 -4.57 -13.50
CA MET A 1 -9.42 -3.48 -12.52
C MET A 1 -8.86 -4.10 -11.26
N LEU A 2 -7.85 -3.48 -10.65
CA LEU A 2 -7.11 -4.04 -9.50
C LEU A 2 -7.47 -3.30 -8.21
N THR A 3 -7.72 -4.04 -7.13
CA THR A 3 -7.73 -3.51 -5.76
C THR A 3 -6.38 -3.82 -5.11
N VAL A 4 -5.75 -2.83 -4.50
CA VAL A 4 -4.46 -3.01 -3.81
C VAL A 4 -4.70 -3.13 -2.31
N ASN A 5 -4.34 -4.27 -1.74
CA ASN A 5 -4.36 -4.49 -0.30
C ASN A 5 -2.94 -4.35 0.25
N THR A 6 -2.77 -3.59 1.32
CA THR A 6 -1.49 -3.43 2.01
C THR A 6 -1.61 -3.80 3.47
N GLN A 7 -0.67 -4.60 3.97
CA GLN A 7 -0.47 -4.82 5.40
C GLN A 7 0.90 -4.31 5.80
N ILE A 8 0.93 -3.37 6.74
CA ILE A 8 2.14 -2.67 7.17
C ILE A 8 2.28 -2.82 8.68
N VAL A 9 3.48 -3.21 9.11
CA VAL A 9 3.87 -3.30 10.52
C VAL A 9 5.06 -2.38 10.74
N VAL A 10 4.93 -1.45 11.67
CA VAL A 10 5.95 -0.45 12.00
C VAL A 10 6.17 -0.37 13.49
N GLU A 11 7.38 0.00 13.88
CA GLU A 11 7.69 0.47 15.23
C GLU A 11 7.76 1.99 15.21
N VAL A 12 7.28 2.62 16.27
CA VAL A 12 7.29 4.08 16.42
C VAL A 12 8.39 4.55 17.37
N GLU A 13 8.75 5.83 17.29
CA GLU A 13 9.69 6.48 18.22
C GLU A 13 9.00 6.87 19.53
N ASP A 14 7.82 7.47 19.43
CA ASP A 14 6.96 7.89 20.53
C ASP A 14 5.62 7.11 20.49
N PRO A 15 5.40 6.19 21.46
CA PRO A 15 4.15 5.44 21.58
C PRO A 15 2.92 6.31 21.85
N ASP A 16 3.06 7.47 22.49
CA ASP A 16 1.92 8.36 22.79
C ASP A 16 1.33 8.96 21.50
N GLU A 17 2.13 9.06 20.44
CA GLU A 17 1.72 9.50 19.11
C GLU A 17 1.30 8.34 18.18
N SER A 18 1.19 7.11 18.67
CA SER A 18 0.88 5.93 17.85
C SER A 18 -0.40 6.09 17.03
N ALA A 19 -1.49 6.54 17.66
CA ALA A 19 -2.78 6.70 16.97
C ALA A 19 -2.70 7.75 15.84
N ALA A 20 -2.00 8.87 16.09
CA ALA A 20 -1.78 9.90 15.08
C ALA A 20 -0.89 9.39 13.94
N THR A 21 0.13 8.61 14.28
CA THR A 21 1.05 7.99 13.30
C THR A 21 0.33 6.99 12.42
N GLN A 22 -0.52 6.15 13.01
CA GLN A 22 -1.36 5.18 12.29
C GLN A 22 -2.30 5.89 11.32
N GLN A 23 -2.95 6.97 11.75
CA GLN A 23 -3.84 7.75 10.89
C GLN A 23 -3.06 8.44 9.75
N ASN A 24 -1.91 9.05 10.04
CA ASN A 24 -1.06 9.69 9.04
C ASN A 24 -0.59 8.70 7.97
N LEU A 25 -0.16 7.50 8.38
CA LEU A 25 0.17 6.41 7.46
C LEU A 25 -1.04 6.02 6.60
N ALA A 26 -2.23 5.88 7.20
CA ALA A 26 -3.44 5.53 6.46
C ALA A 26 -3.78 6.59 5.40
N ASP A 27 -3.71 7.86 5.77
CA ASP A 27 -4.01 8.99 4.89
C ASP A 27 -3.01 9.09 3.73
N ARG A 28 -1.72 8.96 4.01
CA ARG A 28 -0.65 8.98 2.99
C ARG A 28 -0.78 7.82 2.00
N LEU A 29 -1.11 6.62 2.49
CA LEU A 29 -1.33 5.45 1.62
C LEU A 29 -2.60 5.60 0.79
N ALA A 30 -3.67 6.12 1.37
CA ALA A 30 -4.91 6.41 0.66
C ALA A 30 -4.70 7.48 -0.43
N GLU A 31 -3.87 8.48 -0.19
CA GLU A 31 -3.48 9.47 -1.20
C GLU A 31 -2.64 8.82 -2.32
N LEU A 32 -1.61 8.05 -1.97
CA LEU A 32 -0.74 7.37 -2.93
C LEU A 32 -1.53 6.41 -3.83
N ILE A 33 -2.32 5.52 -3.24
CA ILE A 33 -2.98 4.42 -3.95
C ILE A 33 -4.33 4.87 -4.50
N GLY A 34 -5.16 5.50 -3.68
CA GLY A 34 -6.51 5.90 -4.02
C GLY A 34 -6.61 7.12 -4.92
N ARG A 35 -5.63 8.05 -4.88
CA ARG A 35 -5.59 9.22 -5.76
C ARG A 35 -4.49 9.11 -6.81
N ARG A 36 -3.22 9.03 -6.41
CA ARG A 36 -2.11 9.12 -7.35
C ARG A 36 -2.08 7.94 -8.31
N TRP A 37 -2.15 6.70 -7.82
CA TRP A 37 -2.15 5.53 -8.70
C TRP A 37 -3.44 5.37 -9.50
N ARG A 38 -4.58 5.77 -8.92
CA ARG A 38 -5.87 5.80 -9.63
C ARG A 38 -5.92 6.83 -10.76
N SER A 39 -5.24 7.98 -10.60
CA SER A 39 -5.19 9.04 -11.61
C SER A 39 -4.24 8.77 -12.78
N ARG A 40 -3.40 7.72 -12.68
CA ARG A 40 -2.47 7.34 -13.74
C ARG A 40 -3.20 6.72 -14.92
N GLY A 41 -2.67 6.96 -16.12
CA GLY A 41 -3.19 6.38 -17.36
C GLY A 41 -3.10 4.85 -17.38
N ILE A 42 -3.85 4.23 -18.29
CA ILE A 42 -3.78 2.78 -18.54
C ILE A 42 -2.34 2.42 -18.89
N GLY A 43 -1.76 1.50 -18.13
CA GLY A 43 -0.41 0.99 -18.37
C GLY A 43 0.69 1.54 -17.46
N ASP A 44 0.36 2.35 -16.45
CA ASP A 44 1.35 2.74 -15.45
C ASP A 44 1.51 1.65 -14.37
N GLN A 45 2.74 1.30 -14.02
CA GLN A 45 3.03 0.18 -13.13
C GLN A 45 2.72 0.51 -11.66
N VAL A 46 2.27 -0.50 -10.91
CA VAL A 46 2.21 -0.42 -9.45
C VAL A 46 3.64 -0.44 -8.91
N ARG A 47 4.02 0.65 -8.24
CA ARG A 47 5.38 0.91 -7.76
C ARG A 47 5.46 0.64 -6.27
N VAL A 48 5.66 -0.62 -5.90
CA VAL A 48 5.77 -1.07 -4.50
C VAL A 48 6.85 -0.29 -3.74
N ASP A 49 7.91 0.14 -4.42
CA ASP A 49 8.94 1.05 -3.89
C ASP A 49 8.36 2.34 -3.29
N GLN A 50 7.29 2.88 -3.87
CA GLN A 50 6.63 4.10 -3.35
C GLN A 50 5.91 3.83 -2.03
N ILE A 51 5.38 2.63 -1.79
CA ILE A 51 4.75 2.27 -0.51
C ILE A 51 5.84 2.23 0.58
N TRP A 52 6.96 1.55 0.32
CA TRP A 52 8.09 1.50 1.24
C TRP A 52 8.62 2.89 1.59
N GLN A 53 8.77 3.75 0.57
CA GLN A 53 9.18 5.13 0.78
C GLN A 53 8.16 5.92 1.60
N THR A 54 6.86 5.81 1.30
CA THR A 54 5.81 6.50 2.06
C THR A 54 5.80 6.10 3.53
N VAL A 55 5.99 4.81 3.83
CA VAL A 55 6.06 4.34 5.22
C VAL A 55 7.29 4.89 5.93
N ARG A 56 8.46 4.81 5.30
CA ARG A 56 9.73 5.31 5.86
C ARG A 56 9.73 6.83 6.07
N ASP A 57 9.12 7.58 5.15
CA ASP A 57 9.09 9.05 5.19
C ASP A 57 7.96 9.58 6.10
N THR A 58 7.25 8.71 6.82
CA THR A 58 6.22 9.10 7.77
C THR A 58 6.87 9.45 9.12
N PRO A 59 6.63 10.66 9.67
CA PRO A 59 7.14 11.03 10.99
C PRO A 59 6.76 10.01 12.07
N ASN A 60 7.60 9.93 13.11
CA ASN A 60 7.45 8.99 14.22
C ASN A 60 7.60 7.50 13.87
N VAL A 61 7.78 7.13 12.59
CA VAL A 61 8.13 5.76 12.20
C VAL A 61 9.63 5.53 12.41
N ARG A 62 9.97 4.66 13.38
CA ARG A 62 11.35 4.29 13.68
C ARG A 62 11.85 3.16 12.78
N LEU A 63 11.03 2.12 12.60
CA LEU A 63 11.42 0.93 11.84
C LEU A 63 10.21 0.35 11.10
N THR A 64 10.38 0.04 9.82
CA THR A 64 9.41 -0.76 9.07
C THR A 64 9.75 -2.24 9.23
N ARG A 65 8.93 -2.98 9.98
CA ARG A 65 9.09 -4.42 10.21
C ARG A 65 8.61 -5.23 9.01
N GLN A 66 7.48 -4.82 8.44
CA GLN A 66 6.83 -5.53 7.36
C GLN A 66 6.06 -4.58 6.48
N VAL A 67 6.17 -4.79 5.17
CA VAL A 67 5.20 -4.33 4.18
C VAL A 67 4.82 -5.58 3.40
N LEU A 68 3.54 -5.81 3.23
CA LEU A 68 3.00 -6.80 2.30
C LEU A 68 2.04 -6.07 1.38
N VAL A 69 2.15 -6.35 0.09
CA VAL A 69 1.33 -5.72 -0.94
C VAL A 69 0.74 -6.78 -1.84
N GLU A 70 -0.58 -6.83 -1.89
CA GLU A 70 -1.35 -7.77 -2.68
C GLU A 70 -2.26 -7.05 -3.67
N GLY A 71 -2.36 -7.60 -4.86
CA GLY A 71 -3.26 -7.15 -5.90
C GLY A 71 -4.42 -8.12 -6.04
N VAL A 72 -5.65 -7.64 -5.84
CA VAL A 72 -6.88 -8.43 -5.98
C VAL A 72 -7.62 -7.99 -7.23
N TYR A 73 -7.93 -8.93 -8.11
CA TYR A 73 -8.66 -8.66 -9.35
C TYR A 73 -9.63 -9.80 -9.69
N ASP A 74 -10.61 -9.48 -10.54
CA ASP A 74 -11.51 -10.48 -11.13
C ASP A 74 -10.94 -10.98 -12.45
N GLU A 75 -10.91 -12.30 -12.62
CA GLU A 75 -10.52 -13.00 -13.83
C GLU A 75 -11.58 -14.07 -14.12
N ASP A 76 -12.38 -13.84 -15.17
CA ASP A 76 -13.48 -14.71 -15.58
C ASP A 76 -14.49 -15.04 -14.45
N GLY A 77 -14.81 -14.05 -13.61
CA GLY A 77 -15.71 -14.22 -12.47
C GLY A 77 -15.09 -14.90 -11.25
N VAL A 78 -13.78 -15.14 -11.26
CA VAL A 78 -13.03 -15.67 -10.13
C VAL A 78 -12.14 -14.58 -9.55
N THR A 79 -12.26 -14.34 -8.24
CA THR A 79 -11.36 -13.43 -7.54
C THR A 79 -9.98 -14.05 -7.38
N ARG A 80 -8.96 -13.39 -7.91
CA ARG A 80 -7.54 -13.76 -7.80
C ARG A 80 -6.81 -12.77 -6.90
N SER A 81 -5.84 -13.26 -6.12
CA SER A 81 -4.89 -12.44 -5.36
C SER A 81 -3.47 -12.80 -5.78
N VAL A 82 -2.62 -11.79 -5.98
CA VAL A 82 -1.20 -11.99 -6.27
C VAL A 82 -0.31 -11.03 -5.46
N PRO A 83 0.87 -11.48 -5.02
CA PRO A 83 1.83 -10.61 -4.35
C PRO A 83 2.44 -9.62 -5.36
N LEU A 84 2.28 -8.33 -5.12
CA LEU A 84 2.83 -7.28 -6.00
C LEU A 84 4.32 -7.04 -5.76
N GLU A 85 4.86 -7.49 -4.63
CA GLU A 85 6.26 -7.29 -4.23
C GLU A 85 7.25 -8.12 -5.07
N LYS A 86 6.80 -9.24 -5.63
CA LYS A 86 7.67 -10.21 -6.33
C LYS A 86 7.88 -9.89 -7.80
N GLY A 87 7.51 -8.71 -8.28
CA GLY A 87 7.84 -8.15 -9.60
C GLY A 87 7.39 -8.99 -10.81
N ARG A 88 6.70 -10.10 -10.61
CA ARG A 88 6.27 -11.01 -11.67
C ARG A 88 4.79 -10.78 -11.98
N VAL A 89 4.59 -10.08 -13.09
CA VAL A 89 3.40 -10.18 -13.97
C VAL A 89 2.11 -9.51 -13.48
N ILE A 90 2.15 -8.23 -13.09
CA ILE A 90 1.00 -7.35 -13.38
C ILE A 90 1.54 -6.09 -14.08
N PRO A 91 1.80 -6.14 -15.39
CA PRO A 91 2.53 -5.07 -16.03
C PRO A 91 1.68 -3.81 -16.27
N TYR A 92 0.34 -3.87 -16.30
CA TYR A 92 -0.48 -2.74 -16.80
C TYR A 92 -1.86 -2.57 -16.14
N ALA A 93 -2.07 -3.05 -14.91
CA ALA A 93 -3.40 -3.00 -14.31
C ALA A 93 -3.75 -1.62 -13.73
N THR A 94 -4.91 -1.09 -14.13
CA THR A 94 -5.49 0.12 -13.52
C THR A 94 -5.98 -0.16 -12.11
N VAL A 95 -5.47 0.61 -11.14
CA VAL A 95 -5.89 0.56 -9.73
C VAL A 95 -7.25 1.22 -9.57
N ARG A 96 -8.21 0.49 -8.99
CA ARG A 96 -9.56 0.97 -8.67
C ARG A 96 -9.65 1.54 -7.26
N SER A 97 -9.04 0.86 -6.29
CA SER A 97 -9.14 1.16 -4.87
C SER A 97 -7.96 0.57 -4.08
N GLY A 98 -7.73 1.11 -2.89
CA GLY A 98 -6.75 0.61 -1.91
C GLY A 98 -7.41 0.26 -0.58
N SER A 99 -6.93 -0.78 0.09
CA SER A 99 -7.26 -1.12 1.47
C SER A 99 -5.98 -1.28 2.28
N HIS A 100 -5.91 -0.64 3.44
CA HIS A 100 -4.68 -0.53 4.21
C HIS A 100 -4.90 -1.01 5.64
N ARG A 101 -4.15 -2.02 6.07
CA ARG A 101 -4.05 -2.45 7.46
C ARG A 101 -2.70 -2.03 8.02
N ILE A 102 -2.71 -1.20 9.05
CA ILE A 102 -1.51 -0.71 9.73
C ILE A 102 -1.51 -1.25 11.15
N GLN A 103 -0.39 -1.81 11.57
CA GLN A 103 -0.13 -2.27 12.93
C GLN A 103 1.11 -1.55 13.45
N ILE A 104 1.03 -1.08 14.70
CA ILE A 104 2.14 -0.48 15.44
C ILE A 104 2.58 -1.49 16.51
N ASP A 105 3.88 -1.79 16.53
CA ASP A 105 4.55 -2.65 17.51
C ASP A 105 5.38 -1.82 18.51
#